data_AF-A0A3D5YBR4-F1
#
_entry.id   AF-A0A3D5YBR4-F1
#
_cell.length_a   1.000
_cell.length_b   1.000
_cell.length_c   1.000
_cell.angle_alpha   90.00
_cell.angle_beta   90.00
_cell.angle_gamma   90.00
#
_symmetry.space_group_name_H-M   'P 1'
#
loop_
_entity.id
_entity.type
_entity.pdbx_description
1 polymer ?
#
loop_
_entity_poly.entity_id
_entity_poly.type
_entity_poly.pdbx_seq_one_letter_code
_entity_poly.pdbx_strand_id
1 'polypeptide(L)'
;MLDSNLPDLVILDIWMPMMDGTEVLKAIKAKYPALKVIMISGHGNIEAAVKAIKLGAYDYIEKPLSLEGVLLTVKRALGEKRESEKIRGLEDKKSQPLNLSTSPSSALTKDIGSSHHQRTISKSIVMGGQGLHSGGKTGLILSPLPPNSGIVFTGLSSEEMVPAHLDYVHSTDYATTLKRGHTSIMTIEHLMAVLHIYRITNILIKIDREVPIMDGSAVDFCQMIEDCGIDEQDEPLDDIVIDKHYLAGDIADGRFISIEPSPKFTIQYTMDYPMPIGRQEASFILDNPEVFKKEVAPARTYGSIKDYGRLEEMGLAKGGRLSNVVLVDEEKVINTSLRFKNEFARHKILDIVGDLYLLGRPIRGGVTARMTGHRENILLLRKIAECKKC
;
A
#
# COMPACT_ATOMS: atom_id res chain seq x y z
N MET A 1 -19.92 21.71 28.73
CA MET A 1 -19.68 22.46 27.48
C MET A 1 -20.32 21.80 26.26
N LEU A 2 -20.20 20.49 26.03
CA LEU A 2 -20.89 19.82 24.91
C LEU A 2 -22.43 19.74 25.06
N ASP A 3 -22.93 19.84 26.29
CA ASP A 3 -24.36 19.68 26.59
C ASP A 3 -25.23 20.89 26.22
N SER A 4 -24.61 22.02 25.89
CA SER A 4 -25.28 23.29 25.59
C SER A 4 -25.09 23.77 24.15
N ASN A 5 -24.08 23.27 23.43
CA ASN A 5 -23.89 23.50 22.00
C ASN A 5 -22.97 22.41 21.44
N LEU A 6 -23.49 21.55 20.55
CA LEU A 6 -22.71 20.44 19.99
C LEU A 6 -21.84 20.98 18.84
N PRO A 7 -20.51 20.86 18.89
CA PRO A 7 -19.65 21.26 17.77
C PRO A 7 -19.81 20.30 16.58
N ASP A 8 -19.52 20.77 15.36
CA ASP A 8 -19.49 19.91 14.16
C ASP A 8 -18.27 18.97 14.14
N LEU A 9 -17.18 19.40 14.78
CA LEU A 9 -15.91 18.69 14.86
C LEU A 9 -15.18 19.01 16.16
N VAL A 10 -14.57 17.99 16.78
CA VAL A 10 -13.68 18.15 17.93
C VAL A 10 -12.25 17.82 17.50
N ILE A 11 -11.30 18.69 17.85
CA ILE A 11 -9.87 18.40 17.77
C ILE A 11 -9.38 18.21 19.21
N LEU A 12 -8.80 17.04 19.52
CA LEU A 12 -8.52 16.62 20.88
C LEU A 12 -7.08 16.15 21.04
N ASP A 13 -6.33 16.78 21.94
CA ASP A 13 -4.98 16.34 22.29
C ASP A 13 -5.04 15.06 23.14
N ILE A 14 -4.12 14.12 22.94
CA ILE A 14 -4.01 12.90 23.76
C ILE A 14 -3.48 13.26 25.15
N TRP A 15 -2.42 14.07 25.22
CA TRP A 15 -1.77 14.39 26.49
C TRP A 15 -2.34 15.68 27.06
N MET A 16 -3.27 15.55 27.99
CA MET A 16 -3.89 16.68 28.70
C MET A 16 -3.77 16.51 30.22
N PRO A 17 -3.74 17.62 31.00
CA PRO A 17 -3.78 17.55 32.45
C PRO A 17 -5.08 16.91 32.97
N MET A 18 -4.98 16.17 34.08
CA MET A 18 -6.08 15.51 34.82
C MET A 18 -6.78 14.34 34.12
N MET A 19 -7.11 14.44 32.83
CA MET A 19 -7.79 13.38 32.07
C MET A 19 -7.08 13.15 30.74
N ASP A 20 -6.76 11.89 30.44
CA ASP A 20 -6.16 11.49 29.16
C ASP A 20 -7.18 11.75 28.03
N GLY A 21 -6.73 12.35 26.93
CA GLY A 21 -7.58 12.59 25.75
C GLY A 21 -8.25 11.31 25.22
N THR A 22 -7.67 10.13 25.46
CA THR A 22 -8.32 8.86 25.09
C THR A 22 -9.55 8.53 25.97
N GLU A 23 -9.59 9.01 27.22
CA GLU A 23 -10.75 8.90 28.10
C GLU A 23 -11.84 9.90 27.71
N VAL A 24 -11.43 11.12 27.36
CA VAL A 24 -12.35 12.14 26.80
C VAL A 24 -12.98 11.63 25.51
N LEU A 25 -12.20 11.02 24.61
CA LEU A 25 -12.72 10.42 23.38
C LEU A 25 -13.78 9.35 23.68
N LYS A 26 -13.53 8.45 24.63
CA LYS A 26 -14.51 7.43 25.05
C LYS A 26 -15.81 8.07 25.53
N ALA A 27 -15.71 9.09 26.38
CA ALA A 27 -16.87 9.79 26.91
C ALA A 27 -17.67 10.49 25.80
N ILE A 28 -16.98 11.15 24.85
CA ILE A 28 -17.60 11.76 23.67
C ILE A 28 -18.32 10.71 22.84
N LYS A 29 -17.68 9.59 22.53
CA LYS A 29 -18.24 8.56 21.64
C LYS A 29 -19.38 7.77 22.28
N ALA A 30 -19.37 7.60 23.59
CA ALA A 30 -20.50 7.01 24.32
C ALA A 30 -21.75 7.90 24.26
N LYS A 31 -21.59 9.23 24.31
CA LYS A 31 -22.72 10.18 24.34
C LYS A 31 -23.14 10.67 22.96
N TYR A 32 -22.18 10.82 22.04
CA TYR A 32 -22.34 11.37 20.69
C TYR A 32 -21.59 10.51 19.65
N PRO A 33 -22.09 9.31 19.30
CA PRO A 33 -21.38 8.37 18.43
C PRO A 33 -21.00 8.95 17.05
N ALA A 34 -21.85 9.82 16.50
CA ALA A 34 -21.66 10.43 15.18
C ALA A 34 -20.69 11.62 15.17
N LEU A 35 -20.42 12.25 16.32
CA LEU A 35 -19.57 13.44 16.40
C LEU A 35 -18.14 13.09 15.96
N LYS A 36 -17.60 13.85 15.01
CA LYS A 36 -16.24 13.63 14.50
C LYS A 36 -15.23 14.16 15.52
N VAL A 37 -14.22 13.34 15.82
CA VAL A 37 -13.13 13.69 16.75
C VAL A 37 -11.81 13.38 16.08
N ILE A 38 -10.98 14.40 15.84
CA ILE A 38 -9.61 14.24 15.35
C ILE A 38 -8.69 14.24 16.56
N MET A 39 -7.91 13.18 16.75
CA MET A 39 -6.94 13.11 17.84
C MET A 39 -5.62 13.74 17.42
N ILE A 40 -4.94 14.40 18.35
CA ILE A 40 -3.61 14.97 18.15
C ILE A 40 -2.66 14.42 19.22
N SER A 41 -1.40 14.11 18.86
CA SER A 41 -0.39 13.70 19.84
C SER A 41 1.02 14.11 19.43
N GLY A 42 1.89 14.38 20.41
CA GLY A 42 3.32 14.63 20.20
C GLY A 42 4.24 13.44 20.48
N HIS A 43 3.69 12.28 20.85
CA HIS A 43 4.40 11.00 20.89
C HIS A 43 3.60 10.01 20.05
N GLY A 44 3.87 9.98 18.74
CA GLY A 44 3.18 9.12 17.77
C GLY A 44 3.58 7.66 17.84
N ASN A 45 3.38 7.00 18.99
CA ASN A 45 3.48 5.55 19.01
C ASN A 45 2.22 4.94 18.35
N ILE A 46 2.42 3.88 17.55
CA ILE A 46 1.33 3.16 16.86
C ILE A 46 0.25 2.78 17.86
N GLU A 47 0.61 2.33 19.06
CA GLU A 47 -0.35 1.84 20.05
C GLU A 47 -1.38 2.91 20.43
N ALA A 48 -0.96 4.17 20.61
CA ALA A 48 -1.84 5.30 20.89
C ALA A 48 -2.73 5.64 19.69
N ALA A 49 -2.18 5.65 18.47
CA ALA A 49 -2.96 5.88 17.25
C ALA A 49 -3.98 4.76 17.00
N VAL A 50 -3.56 3.48 17.12
CA VAL A 50 -4.43 2.30 17.11
C VAL A 50 -5.53 2.44 18.14
N LYS A 51 -5.18 2.76 19.40
CA LYS A 51 -6.14 2.90 20.50
C LYS A 51 -7.13 4.01 20.19
N ALA A 52 -6.68 5.18 19.77
CA ALA A 52 -7.54 6.31 19.40
C ALA A 52 -8.54 5.94 18.28
N ILE A 53 -8.05 5.39 17.17
CA ILE A 53 -8.90 5.00 16.04
C ILE A 53 -9.89 3.89 16.45
N LYS A 54 -9.44 2.87 17.19
CA LYS A 54 -10.32 1.81 17.73
C LYS A 54 -11.39 2.35 18.70
N LEU A 55 -11.10 3.45 19.40
CA LEU A 55 -12.06 4.12 20.27
C LEU A 55 -13.02 5.06 19.51
N GLY A 56 -12.94 5.10 18.17
CA GLY A 56 -13.88 5.81 17.31
C GLY A 56 -13.42 7.19 16.86
N ALA A 57 -12.16 7.56 17.08
CA ALA A 57 -11.60 8.78 16.47
C ALA A 57 -11.82 8.76 14.94
N TYR A 58 -12.15 9.92 14.37
CA TYR A 58 -12.33 10.08 12.94
C TYR A 58 -11.00 10.05 12.20
N ASP A 59 -10.00 10.75 12.74
CA ASP A 59 -8.64 10.82 12.20
C ASP A 59 -7.65 11.07 13.34
N TYR A 60 -6.36 10.94 13.05
CA TYR A 60 -5.25 11.15 13.98
C TYR A 60 -4.16 11.98 13.29
N ILE A 61 -3.74 13.06 13.94
CA ILE A 61 -2.68 13.95 13.46
C ILE A 61 -1.52 13.92 14.45
N GLU A 62 -0.31 13.68 13.96
CA GLU A 62 0.90 13.75 14.77
C GLU A 62 1.44 15.19 14.81
N LYS A 63 1.93 15.64 15.97
CA LYS A 63 2.67 16.90 16.12
C LYS A 63 4.13 16.68 15.66
N PRO A 64 4.80 17.70 15.09
CA PRO A 64 4.34 19.08 14.93
C PRO A 64 3.26 19.23 13.84
N LEU A 65 2.27 20.08 14.11
CA LEU A 65 1.14 20.28 13.21
C LEU A 65 1.54 21.12 12.01
N SER A 66 1.25 20.65 10.79
CA SER A 66 1.23 21.49 9.60
C SER A 66 -0.16 22.09 9.39
N LEU A 67 -0.24 23.39 9.09
CA LEU A 67 -1.50 24.07 8.85
C LEU A 67 -2.28 23.40 7.71
N GLU A 68 -1.59 23.05 6.62
CA GLU A 68 -2.17 22.38 5.46
C GLU A 68 -2.74 21.00 5.83
N GLY A 69 -1.99 20.18 6.58
CA GLY A 69 -2.44 18.86 7.01
C GLY A 69 -3.64 18.92 7.95
N VAL A 70 -3.67 19.90 8.86
CA VAL A 70 -4.82 20.13 9.75
C VAL A 70 -6.03 20.58 8.95
N LEU A 71 -5.89 21.59 8.09
CA LEU A 71 -6.99 22.10 7.28
C LEU A 71 -7.58 21.02 6.36
N LEU A 72 -6.72 20.22 5.71
CA LEU A 72 -7.17 19.12 4.86
C LEU A 72 -7.98 18.08 5.66
N THR A 73 -7.52 17.74 6.86
CA THR A 73 -8.23 16.78 7.74
C THR A 73 -9.56 17.34 8.25
N VAL A 74 -9.59 18.63 8.63
CA VAL A 74 -10.81 19.32 9.07
C VAL A 74 -11.84 19.38 7.92
N LYS A 75 -11.43 19.83 6.73
CA LYS A 75 -12.32 19.91 5.55
C LYS A 75 -12.91 18.56 5.18
N ARG A 76 -12.10 17.49 5.23
CA ARG A 76 -12.58 16.10 5.03
C ARG A 76 -13.57 15.69 6.10
N ALA A 77 -13.28 15.96 7.37
CA ALA A 77 -14.16 15.63 8.49
C ALA A 77 -15.53 16.34 8.41
N LEU A 78 -15.55 17.58 7.95
CA LEU A 78 -16.75 18.40 7.76
C LEU A 78 -17.48 18.14 6.44
N GLY A 79 -16.90 17.36 5.52
CA GLY A 79 -17.50 17.07 4.21
C GLY A 79 -17.45 18.25 3.23
N GLU A 80 -16.60 19.24 3.48
CA GLU A 80 -16.45 20.44 2.67
C GLU A 80 -15.58 20.15 1.43
N LYS A 81 -16.12 19.42 0.45
CA LYS A 81 -15.42 19.10 -0.81
C LYS A 81 -15.18 20.31 -1.75
N ARG A 82 -15.65 21.53 -1.41
CA ARG A 82 -15.75 22.66 -2.38
C ARG A 82 -14.98 23.94 -2.02
N GLU A 83 -14.46 24.12 -0.81
CA GLU A 83 -13.81 25.40 -0.40
C GLU A 83 -12.28 25.44 -0.52
N SER A 84 -11.67 24.40 -1.08
CA SER A 84 -10.27 24.41 -1.57
C SER A 84 -10.02 25.47 -2.65
N GLU A 85 -11.07 25.90 -3.37
CA GLU A 85 -11.02 26.83 -4.50
C GLU A 85 -10.66 28.28 -4.12
N LYS A 86 -11.06 28.76 -2.93
CA LYS A 86 -10.86 30.17 -2.54
C LYS A 86 -9.52 30.43 -1.85
N ILE A 87 -8.96 29.44 -1.16
CA ILE A 87 -7.67 29.58 -0.45
C ILE A 87 -6.51 29.60 -1.45
N ARG A 88 -6.57 28.77 -2.51
CA ARG A 88 -5.57 28.74 -3.60
C ARG A 88 -5.40 30.12 -4.27
N GLY A 89 -6.48 30.87 -4.47
CA GLY A 89 -6.45 32.18 -5.14
C GLY A 89 -5.84 33.34 -4.33
N LEU A 90 -5.63 33.17 -3.02
CA LEU A 90 -5.08 34.23 -2.14
C LEU A 90 -3.57 34.06 -1.88
N GLU A 91 -3.01 32.86 -2.05
CA GLU A 91 -1.60 32.54 -1.72
C GLU A 91 -0.65 32.62 -2.92
N ASP A 92 -1.17 32.56 -4.17
CA ASP A 92 -0.39 32.73 -5.42
C ASP A 92 0.36 34.07 -5.53
N LYS A 93 0.18 34.98 -4.56
CA LYS A 93 0.87 36.28 -4.50
C LYS A 93 1.95 36.42 -3.43
N LYS A 94 2.15 35.46 -2.51
CA LYS A 94 3.06 35.71 -1.36
C LYS A 94 4.02 34.62 -0.88
N SER A 95 4.06 33.43 -1.46
CA SER A 95 4.94 32.38 -0.95
C SER A 95 5.73 31.71 -2.08
N GLN A 96 7.04 31.94 -2.12
CA GLN A 96 7.96 31.14 -2.93
C GLN A 96 7.94 29.70 -2.41
N PRO A 97 7.75 28.67 -3.27
CA PRO A 97 7.86 27.28 -2.85
C PRO A 97 9.30 26.92 -2.50
N LEU A 98 9.47 26.13 -1.43
CA LEU A 98 10.71 25.42 -1.13
C LEU A 98 10.97 24.41 -2.26
N ASN A 99 12.07 24.59 -3.00
CA ASN A 99 12.50 23.67 -4.06
C ASN A 99 12.86 22.29 -3.48
N LEU A 100 11.94 21.33 -3.54
CA LEU A 100 12.26 19.91 -3.69
C LEU A 100 12.25 19.54 -5.19
N SER A 101 13.10 20.20 -5.97
CA SER A 101 13.33 19.88 -7.38
C SER A 101 14.65 19.14 -7.55
N THR A 102 14.69 17.85 -7.20
CA THR A 102 15.59 16.87 -7.85
C THR A 102 14.96 15.49 -7.80
N SER A 103 13.89 15.30 -8.59
CA SER A 103 13.54 13.99 -9.14
C SER A 103 13.74 14.09 -10.65
N PRO A 104 14.66 13.33 -11.26
CA PRO A 104 14.79 13.32 -12.72
C PRO A 104 13.69 12.44 -13.31
N SER A 105 12.58 13.06 -13.71
CA SER A 105 11.91 12.87 -15.01
C SER A 105 10.44 13.29 -14.93
N SER A 106 10.16 14.52 -15.34
CA SER A 106 8.83 14.95 -15.80
C SER A 106 8.72 14.90 -17.34
N ALA A 107 9.60 14.16 -18.01
CA ALA A 107 9.51 13.92 -19.44
C ALA A 107 8.91 12.53 -19.68
N LEU A 108 7.60 12.41 -19.45
CA LEU A 108 6.79 11.34 -20.01
C LEU A 108 5.70 12.01 -20.83
N THR A 109 5.78 11.82 -22.13
CA THR A 109 4.95 12.39 -23.20
C THR A 109 3.46 12.20 -22.94
N LYS A 110 2.67 13.22 -23.34
CA LYS A 110 1.20 13.18 -23.41
C LYS A 110 0.75 12.13 -24.43
N ASP A 111 0.62 10.89 -24.01
CA ASP A 111 -0.12 9.87 -24.77
C ASP A 111 -1.55 9.79 -24.21
N ILE A 112 -2.52 9.92 -25.11
CA ILE A 112 -3.95 10.02 -24.84
C ILE A 112 -4.45 8.69 -24.24
N GLY A 113 -4.28 8.53 -22.93
CA GLY A 113 -4.98 7.55 -22.11
C GLY A 113 -6.30 8.12 -21.59
N SER A 114 -7.15 7.23 -21.05
CA SER A 114 -8.27 7.69 -20.22
C SER A 114 -7.70 8.50 -19.06
N SER A 115 -7.95 9.80 -19.05
CA SER A 115 -7.57 10.67 -17.92
C SER A 115 -8.46 10.29 -16.74
N HIS A 116 -7.85 9.68 -15.72
CA HIS A 116 -8.52 9.43 -14.46
C HIS A 116 -8.15 10.55 -13.48
N HIS A 117 -8.92 10.67 -12.40
CA HIS A 117 -8.55 11.55 -11.30
C HIS A 117 -7.63 10.79 -10.33
N GLN A 118 -6.70 11.51 -9.71
CA GLN A 118 -5.90 10.98 -8.60
C GLN A 118 -6.80 10.58 -7.43
N ARG A 119 -6.33 9.69 -6.57
CA ARG A 119 -7.09 9.20 -5.41
C ARG A 119 -6.25 9.11 -4.15
N THR A 120 -6.89 9.38 -3.04
CA THR A 120 -6.37 9.16 -1.68
C THR A 120 -7.44 8.44 -0.85
N ILE A 121 -7.09 7.97 0.33
CA ILE A 121 -8.07 7.49 1.32
C ILE A 121 -8.87 8.67 1.92
N SER A 122 -10.10 8.46 2.41
CA SER A 122 -10.91 9.57 2.96
C SER A 122 -10.53 9.95 4.39
N LYS A 123 -10.15 8.97 5.21
CA LYS A 123 -9.75 9.15 6.62
C LYS A 123 -8.56 8.27 6.94
N SER A 124 -7.75 8.64 7.92
CA SER A 124 -6.68 7.76 8.36
C SER A 124 -7.20 6.47 8.98
N ILE A 125 -6.45 5.39 8.80
CA ILE A 125 -6.76 4.08 9.37
C ILE A 125 -5.48 3.43 9.90
N VAL A 126 -5.63 2.57 10.90
CA VAL A 126 -4.51 1.90 11.55
C VAL A 126 -4.74 0.41 11.57
N MET A 127 -3.72 -0.35 11.18
CA MET A 127 -3.72 -1.81 11.24
C MET A 127 -2.48 -2.29 11.98
N GLY A 128 -2.66 -3.17 12.95
CA GLY A 128 -1.56 -3.84 13.65
C GLY A 128 -1.48 -5.30 13.26
N GLY A 129 -0.28 -5.87 13.30
CA GLY A 129 -0.06 -7.28 13.08
C GLY A 129 1.37 -7.69 13.37
N GLN A 130 1.84 -8.70 12.66
CA GLN A 130 3.18 -9.25 12.76
C GLN A 130 3.83 -9.25 11.39
N GLY A 131 5.12 -8.92 11.31
CA GLY A 131 5.90 -9.07 10.08
C GLY A 131 6.22 -10.53 9.80
N LEU A 132 6.16 -10.96 8.53
CA LEU A 132 6.45 -12.33 8.12
C LEU A 132 7.89 -12.73 8.41
N HIS A 133 8.84 -11.89 8.01
CA HIS A 133 10.25 -12.22 8.07
C HIS A 133 10.88 -11.84 9.41
N SER A 134 10.60 -10.63 9.90
CA SER A 134 11.11 -10.14 11.18
C SER A 134 10.53 -10.89 12.38
N GLY A 135 9.28 -11.37 12.27
CA GLY A 135 8.50 -11.90 13.38
C GLY A 135 8.14 -10.85 14.44
N GLY A 136 8.54 -9.59 14.25
CA GLY A 136 8.23 -8.49 15.16
C GLY A 136 6.77 -8.08 15.06
N LYS A 137 6.22 -7.55 16.15
CA LYS A 137 4.96 -6.78 16.08
C LYS A 137 5.21 -5.54 15.25
N THR A 138 4.32 -5.27 14.31
CA THR A 138 4.39 -4.12 13.41
C THR A 138 2.99 -3.53 13.23
N GLY A 139 2.90 -2.34 12.67
CA GLY A 139 1.63 -1.74 12.31
C GLY A 139 1.79 -0.65 11.27
N LEU A 140 0.69 -0.34 10.62
CA LEU A 140 0.54 0.66 9.58
C LEU A 140 -0.37 1.76 10.08
N ILE A 141 0.04 3.00 9.90
CA ILE A 141 -0.86 4.15 9.91
C ILE A 141 -0.93 4.64 8.47
N LEU A 142 -2.10 4.51 7.86
CA LEU A 142 -2.37 5.06 6.55
C LEU A 142 -3.01 6.43 6.74
N SER A 143 -2.43 7.45 6.12
CA SER A 143 -2.94 8.81 6.13
C SER A 143 -3.05 9.36 4.72
N PRO A 144 -4.09 10.13 4.41
CA PRO A 144 -4.25 10.71 3.09
C PRO A 144 -3.23 11.79 2.81
N LEU A 145 -2.87 11.94 1.54
CA LEU A 145 -1.97 12.98 1.07
C LEU A 145 -2.62 13.85 -0.03
N PRO A 146 -2.19 15.11 -0.17
CA PRO A 146 -2.57 15.96 -1.30
C PRO A 146 -2.20 15.34 -2.66
N PRO A 147 -2.77 15.84 -3.76
CA PRO A 147 -2.41 15.41 -5.11
C PRO A 147 -0.91 15.52 -5.38
N ASN A 148 -0.40 14.66 -6.27
CA ASN A 148 0.99 14.58 -6.70
C ASN A 148 2.01 14.23 -5.59
N SER A 149 1.54 13.80 -4.42
CA SER A 149 2.42 13.34 -3.34
C SER A 149 3.00 11.96 -3.60
N GLY A 150 2.27 11.11 -4.32
CA GLY A 150 2.63 9.71 -4.51
C GLY A 150 2.35 8.84 -3.29
N ILE A 151 2.78 7.58 -3.36
CA ILE A 151 2.74 6.64 -2.24
C ILE A 151 4.07 6.73 -1.51
N VAL A 152 4.03 7.08 -0.23
CA VAL A 152 5.24 7.37 0.54
C VAL A 152 5.21 6.61 1.84
N PHE A 153 6.25 5.83 2.09
CA PHE A 153 6.48 5.19 3.39
C PHE A 153 7.33 6.09 4.29
N THR A 154 7.16 5.98 5.60
CA THR A 154 8.08 6.57 6.58
C THR A 154 8.14 5.70 7.83
N GLY A 155 9.28 5.74 8.52
CA GLY A 155 9.40 5.16 9.85
C GLY A 155 8.47 5.87 10.85
N LEU A 156 7.99 5.18 11.88
CA LEU A 156 7.10 5.76 12.89
C LEU A 156 7.66 7.00 13.59
N SER A 157 8.95 6.94 13.91
CA SER A 157 9.69 8.02 14.54
C SER A 157 10.65 8.69 13.57
N SER A 158 10.50 8.43 12.26
CA SER A 158 11.37 8.95 11.23
C SER A 158 10.64 10.02 10.43
N GLU A 159 11.35 11.09 10.10
CA GLU A 159 10.92 12.07 9.11
C GLU A 159 11.40 11.70 7.70
N GLU A 160 12.20 10.63 7.57
CA GLU A 160 12.73 10.17 6.29
C GLU A 160 11.67 9.46 5.46
N MET A 161 11.21 10.17 4.44
CA MET A 161 10.24 9.67 3.47
C MET A 161 10.90 8.77 2.43
N VAL A 162 10.39 7.55 2.30
CA VAL A 162 10.78 6.54 1.30
C VAL A 162 9.66 6.40 0.27
N PRO A 163 9.77 7.03 -0.91
CA PRO A 163 8.77 6.86 -1.97
C PRO A 163 8.67 5.40 -2.42
N ALA A 164 7.45 4.94 -2.68
CA ALA A 164 7.18 3.65 -3.29
C ALA A 164 7.50 3.68 -4.79
N HIS A 165 8.80 3.74 -5.11
CA HIS A 165 9.30 3.91 -6.45
C HIS A 165 10.54 3.05 -6.69
N LEU A 166 10.76 2.64 -7.94
CA LEU A 166 11.84 1.75 -8.38
C LEU A 166 13.25 2.17 -7.93
N ASP A 167 13.50 3.48 -7.86
CA ASP A 167 14.79 4.02 -7.46
C ASP A 167 15.14 3.69 -5.99
N TYR A 168 14.14 3.39 -5.17
CA TYR A 168 14.30 3.04 -3.76
C TYR A 168 14.26 1.54 -3.50
N VAL A 169 14.09 0.70 -4.52
CA VAL A 169 14.13 -0.76 -4.36
C VAL A 169 15.54 -1.20 -4.01
N HIS A 170 15.70 -1.73 -2.79
CA HIS A 170 16.97 -2.14 -2.21
C HIS A 170 17.25 -3.64 -2.40
N SER A 171 16.24 -4.47 -2.17
CA SER A 171 16.34 -5.93 -2.31
C SER A 171 15.02 -6.51 -2.78
N THR A 172 15.11 -7.65 -3.45
CA THR A 172 14.00 -8.51 -3.90
C THR A 172 14.15 -9.94 -3.36
N ASP A 173 14.97 -10.11 -2.32
CA ASP A 173 15.22 -11.41 -1.71
C ASP A 173 14.04 -11.77 -0.80
N TYR A 174 13.22 -12.72 -1.26
CA TYR A 174 12.02 -13.23 -0.58
C TYR A 174 10.85 -12.24 -0.43
N ALA A 175 11.10 -10.94 -0.54
CA ALA A 175 10.10 -9.86 -0.50
C ALA A 175 10.64 -8.61 -1.23
N THR A 176 9.77 -7.69 -1.62
CA THR A 176 10.19 -6.40 -2.15
C THR A 176 10.48 -5.44 -1.00
N THR A 177 11.71 -4.92 -0.95
CA THR A 177 12.19 -4.03 0.11
C THR A 177 12.61 -2.68 -0.46
N LEU A 178 12.06 -1.60 0.10
CA LEU A 178 12.45 -0.23 -0.17
C LEU A 178 13.42 0.29 0.88
N LYS A 179 14.33 1.16 0.46
CA LYS A 179 15.27 1.84 1.36
C LYS A 179 15.61 3.24 0.88
N ARG A 180 15.67 4.18 1.81
CA ARG A 180 16.32 5.48 1.65
C ARG A 180 17.06 5.77 2.95
N GLY A 181 18.32 6.21 2.85
CA GLY A 181 19.16 6.48 4.03
C GLY A 181 19.16 5.33 5.03
N HIS A 182 18.59 5.58 6.22
CA HIS A 182 18.53 4.60 7.31
C HIS A 182 17.19 3.88 7.42
N THR A 183 16.16 4.39 6.73
CA THR A 183 14.81 3.83 6.75
C THR A 183 14.69 2.73 5.68
N SER A 184 14.28 1.54 6.12
CA SER A 184 14.06 0.37 5.25
C SER A 184 12.68 -0.21 5.56
N ILE A 185 11.88 -0.42 4.52
CA ILE A 185 10.54 -1.03 4.62
C ILE A 185 10.50 -2.27 3.73
N MET A 186 10.13 -3.42 4.29
CA MET A 186 10.04 -4.69 3.56
C MET A 186 8.61 -5.23 3.47
N THR A 187 8.43 -6.19 2.56
CA THR A 187 7.19 -6.97 2.35
C THR A 187 6.02 -6.09 1.87
N ILE A 188 6.32 -5.11 1.00
CA ILE A 188 5.33 -4.09 0.57
C ILE A 188 4.35 -4.61 -0.48
N GLU A 189 4.68 -5.68 -1.17
CA GLU A 189 4.03 -6.19 -2.37
C GLU A 189 2.51 -6.39 -2.20
N HIS A 190 2.05 -6.98 -1.09
CA HIS A 190 0.62 -7.22 -0.89
C HIS A 190 -0.18 -5.92 -0.71
N LEU A 191 0.36 -4.99 0.09
CA LEU A 191 -0.26 -3.68 0.30
C LEU A 191 -0.25 -2.90 -1.01
N MET A 192 0.87 -2.88 -1.72
CA MET A 192 0.99 -2.21 -3.02
C MET A 192 0.02 -2.79 -4.05
N ALA A 193 -0.24 -4.10 -4.03
CA ALA A 193 -1.21 -4.72 -4.92
C ALA A 193 -2.61 -4.15 -4.69
N VAL A 194 -3.02 -4.00 -3.43
CA VAL A 194 -4.31 -3.37 -3.10
C VAL A 194 -4.32 -1.90 -3.51
N LEU A 195 -3.28 -1.13 -3.19
CA LEU A 195 -3.20 0.29 -3.59
C LEU A 195 -3.30 0.45 -5.12
N HIS A 196 -2.70 -0.45 -5.89
CA HIS A 196 -2.81 -0.49 -7.35
C HIS A 196 -4.25 -0.72 -7.80
N ILE A 197 -4.89 -1.76 -7.28
CA ILE A 197 -6.24 -2.18 -7.69
C ILE A 197 -7.29 -1.12 -7.39
N TYR A 198 -7.19 -0.45 -6.23
CA TYR A 198 -8.09 0.66 -5.87
C TYR A 198 -7.64 2.01 -6.47
N ARG A 199 -6.50 2.03 -7.18
CA ARG A 199 -5.88 3.21 -7.79
C ARG A 199 -5.59 4.33 -6.80
N ILE A 200 -5.12 3.98 -5.60
CA ILE A 200 -4.67 4.96 -4.61
C ILE A 200 -3.33 5.52 -5.08
N THR A 201 -3.27 6.83 -5.30
CA THR A 201 -2.10 7.51 -5.88
C THR A 201 -1.35 8.32 -4.86
N ASN A 202 -2.05 8.83 -3.83
CA ASN A 202 -1.49 9.71 -2.82
C ASN A 202 -1.82 9.17 -1.43
N ILE A 203 -0.81 8.70 -0.70
CA ILE A 203 -0.99 8.14 0.65
C ILE A 203 0.34 8.14 1.40
N LEU A 204 0.28 8.50 2.69
CA LEU A 204 1.37 8.36 3.63
C LEU A 204 1.19 7.06 4.41
N ILE A 205 2.22 6.24 4.45
CA ILE A 205 2.24 4.96 5.13
C ILE A 205 3.30 5.01 6.22
N LYS A 206 2.89 5.26 7.47
CA LYS A 206 3.81 5.18 8.61
C LYS A 206 3.89 3.75 9.11
N ILE A 207 5.10 3.25 9.28
CA ILE A 207 5.36 1.86 9.63
C ILE A 207 6.66 1.73 10.43
N ASP A 208 6.83 0.63 11.17
CA ASP A 208 8.15 0.28 11.73
C ASP A 208 9.10 -0.16 10.61
N ARG A 209 9.19 -1.47 10.34
CA ARG A 209 10.15 -2.02 9.36
C ARG A 209 9.53 -2.94 8.32
N GLU A 210 8.42 -3.59 8.64
CA GLU A 210 7.82 -4.61 7.79
C GLU A 210 6.31 -4.47 7.77
N VAL A 211 5.72 -4.56 6.58
CA VAL A 211 4.26 -4.58 6.41
C VAL A 211 3.68 -5.82 7.12
N PRO A 212 2.62 -5.67 7.95
CA PRO A 212 2.00 -6.81 8.61
C PRO A 212 1.57 -7.88 7.59
N ILE A 213 1.94 -9.14 7.83
CA ILE A 213 1.60 -10.22 6.88
C ILE A 213 0.13 -10.63 6.91
N MET A 214 -0.57 -10.30 8.00
CA MET A 214 -1.97 -10.64 8.22
C MET A 214 -2.21 -12.16 8.09
N ASP A 215 -3.11 -12.61 7.22
CA ASP A 215 -3.36 -14.02 6.93
C ASP A 215 -2.48 -14.57 5.79
N GLY A 216 -1.51 -13.78 5.30
CA GLY A 216 -0.66 -14.11 4.17
C GLY A 216 -1.21 -13.70 2.81
N SER A 217 -2.42 -13.15 2.75
CA SER A 217 -3.08 -12.70 1.53
C SER A 217 -3.30 -11.17 1.55
N ALA A 218 -4.10 -10.65 0.62
CA ALA A 218 -4.43 -9.23 0.54
C ALA A 218 -5.86 -8.87 1.01
N VAL A 219 -6.63 -9.84 1.53
CA VAL A 219 -8.04 -9.63 1.92
C VAL A 219 -8.18 -8.53 2.98
N ASP A 220 -7.36 -8.58 4.03
CA ASP A 220 -7.42 -7.59 5.10
C ASP A 220 -7.04 -6.18 4.63
N PHE A 221 -6.12 -6.08 3.65
CA PHE A 221 -5.76 -4.81 3.02
C PHE A 221 -6.91 -4.26 2.17
N CYS A 222 -7.61 -5.11 1.40
CA CYS A 222 -8.82 -4.70 0.66
C CYS A 222 -9.87 -4.13 1.62
N GLN A 223 -10.17 -4.86 2.70
CA GLN A 223 -11.15 -4.41 3.70
C GLN A 223 -10.73 -3.09 4.34
N MET A 224 -9.44 -2.92 4.66
CA MET A 224 -8.91 -1.69 5.22
C MET A 224 -9.14 -0.47 4.31
N ILE A 225 -8.89 -0.62 3.00
CA ILE A 225 -9.09 0.48 2.03
C ILE A 225 -10.58 0.79 1.85
N GLU A 226 -11.45 -0.21 1.91
CA GLU A 226 -12.90 -0.01 1.87
C GLU A 226 -13.42 0.70 3.12
N ASP A 227 -12.93 0.31 4.30
CA ASP A 227 -13.32 0.88 5.59
C ASP A 227 -12.88 2.34 5.73
N CYS A 228 -11.73 2.72 5.17
CA CYS A 228 -11.27 4.10 5.18
C CYS A 228 -12.01 4.98 4.16
N GLY A 229 -12.61 4.38 3.12
CA GLY A 229 -13.17 5.12 1.98
C GLY A 229 -12.10 5.73 1.09
N ILE A 230 -12.51 6.11 -0.12
CA ILE A 230 -11.64 6.66 -1.16
C ILE A 230 -12.19 8.00 -1.61
N ASP A 231 -11.33 9.02 -1.66
CA ASP A 231 -11.62 10.31 -2.26
C ASP A 231 -10.86 10.47 -3.58
N GLU A 232 -11.61 10.83 -4.62
CA GLU A 232 -11.04 11.35 -5.85
C GLU A 232 -10.56 12.79 -5.64
N GLN A 233 -9.46 13.15 -6.28
CA GLN A 233 -8.81 14.44 -6.19
C GLN A 233 -8.76 15.09 -7.58
N ASP A 234 -8.82 16.42 -7.63
CA ASP A 234 -9.04 17.17 -8.88
C ASP A 234 -7.92 17.03 -9.92
N GLU A 235 -6.71 16.63 -9.50
CA GLU A 235 -5.59 16.49 -10.43
C GLU A 235 -5.72 15.19 -11.26
N PRO A 236 -5.50 15.27 -12.59
CA PRO A 236 -5.58 14.11 -13.45
C PRO A 236 -4.38 13.16 -13.25
N LEU A 237 -4.56 11.93 -13.72
CA LEU A 237 -3.55 10.89 -13.82
C LEU A 237 -3.83 10.02 -15.04
N ASP A 238 -2.89 10.00 -15.99
CA ASP A 238 -2.93 9.02 -17.07
C ASP A 238 -2.32 7.70 -16.63
N ASP A 239 -2.70 6.61 -17.30
CA ASP A 239 -2.07 5.32 -17.14
C ASP A 239 -0.75 5.25 -17.92
N ILE A 240 0.18 4.40 -17.46
CA ILE A 240 1.36 4.01 -18.24
C ILE A 240 0.90 3.05 -19.33
N VAL A 241 0.85 3.55 -20.56
CA VAL A 241 0.53 2.72 -21.73
C VAL A 241 1.77 1.97 -22.18
N ILE A 242 1.69 0.66 -22.28
CA ILE A 242 2.76 -0.15 -22.86
C ILE A 242 2.69 -0.03 -24.38
N ASP A 243 3.78 0.47 -24.96
CA ASP A 243 3.93 0.87 -26.36
C ASP A 243 4.57 -0.22 -27.22
N LYS A 244 5.35 -1.09 -26.61
CA LYS A 244 6.02 -2.24 -27.24
C LYS A 244 6.22 -3.38 -26.26
N HIS A 245 6.74 -4.49 -26.76
CA HIS A 245 7.08 -5.64 -25.95
C HIS A 245 8.35 -5.39 -25.11
N TYR A 246 8.27 -5.65 -23.80
CA TYR A 246 9.41 -5.68 -22.88
C TYR A 246 9.53 -7.08 -22.28
N LEU A 247 10.76 -7.56 -22.06
CA LEU A 247 11.04 -8.90 -21.55
C LEU A 247 12.15 -8.85 -20.49
N ALA A 248 11.97 -9.55 -19.38
CA ALA A 248 13.01 -9.82 -18.38
C ALA A 248 13.08 -11.32 -18.10
N GLY A 249 14.30 -11.84 -17.89
CA GLY A 249 14.58 -13.27 -17.83
C GLY A 249 14.87 -13.88 -19.20
N ASP A 250 14.79 -15.21 -19.28
CA ASP A 250 15.09 -15.98 -20.49
C ASP A 250 13.94 -16.97 -20.79
N ILE A 251 13.42 -16.87 -22.01
CA ILE A 251 12.36 -17.75 -22.52
C ILE A 251 12.90 -19.18 -22.67
N ALA A 252 14.16 -19.35 -23.08
CA ALA A 252 14.80 -20.65 -23.26
C ALA A 252 14.94 -21.40 -21.92
N ASP A 253 15.26 -20.67 -20.84
CA ASP A 253 15.34 -21.21 -19.48
C ASP A 253 13.96 -21.42 -18.83
N GLY A 254 12.88 -20.97 -19.49
CA GLY A 254 11.51 -21.08 -18.99
C GLY A 254 11.21 -20.19 -17.77
N ARG A 255 12.09 -19.24 -17.45
CA ARG A 255 11.91 -18.25 -16.38
C ARG A 255 11.96 -16.85 -16.96
N PHE A 256 10.79 -16.25 -17.16
CA PHE A 256 10.68 -14.93 -17.75
C PHE A 256 9.38 -14.23 -17.38
N ILE A 257 9.41 -12.91 -17.48
CA ILE A 257 8.22 -12.07 -17.47
C ILE A 257 8.32 -11.10 -18.65
N SER A 258 7.23 -10.96 -19.39
CA SER A 258 7.09 -9.97 -20.45
C SER A 258 5.83 -9.14 -20.26
N ILE A 259 5.83 -7.95 -20.86
CA ILE A 259 4.65 -7.12 -21.01
C ILE A 259 4.55 -6.59 -22.43
N GLU A 260 3.36 -6.60 -23.01
CA GLU A 260 3.09 -6.14 -24.37
C GLU A 260 1.89 -5.18 -24.43
N PRO A 261 1.75 -4.41 -25.53
CA PRO A 261 0.61 -3.50 -25.69
C PRO A 261 -0.71 -4.25 -25.61
N SER A 262 -1.59 -3.78 -24.72
CA SER A 262 -2.93 -4.33 -24.54
C SER A 262 -3.89 -3.21 -24.13
N PRO A 263 -5.15 -3.22 -24.58
CA PRO A 263 -6.15 -2.23 -24.19
C PRO A 263 -6.55 -2.33 -22.71
N LYS A 264 -6.30 -3.49 -22.08
CA LYS A 264 -6.58 -3.75 -20.66
C LYS A 264 -5.32 -4.17 -19.93
N PHE A 265 -5.34 -4.05 -18.61
CA PHE A 265 -4.34 -4.68 -17.76
C PHE A 265 -4.68 -6.15 -17.56
N THR A 266 -3.82 -7.04 -18.06
CA THR A 266 -4.00 -8.50 -17.95
C THR A 266 -2.72 -9.16 -17.46
N ILE A 267 -2.86 -10.28 -16.75
CA ILE A 267 -1.73 -11.10 -16.30
C ILE A 267 -2.05 -12.56 -16.57
N GLN A 268 -1.15 -13.25 -17.26
CA GLN A 268 -1.10 -14.69 -17.38
C GLN A 268 0.14 -15.19 -16.63
N TYR A 269 -0.05 -16.08 -15.65
CA TYR A 269 1.03 -16.65 -14.86
C TYR A 269 1.04 -18.17 -14.96
N THR A 270 2.22 -18.73 -15.21
CA THR A 270 2.45 -20.18 -15.21
C THR A 270 3.59 -20.53 -14.27
N MET A 271 3.41 -21.60 -13.50
CA MET A 271 4.47 -22.22 -12.70
C MET A 271 4.43 -23.72 -12.83
N ASP A 272 5.60 -24.33 -12.69
CA ASP A 272 5.83 -25.75 -12.79
C ASP A 272 6.87 -26.16 -11.75
N TYR A 273 6.39 -26.58 -10.58
CA TYR A 273 7.20 -27.08 -9.48
C TYR A 273 6.87 -28.55 -9.23
N PRO A 274 7.77 -29.30 -8.57
CA PRO A 274 7.42 -30.62 -8.05
C PRO A 274 6.15 -30.57 -7.20
N MET A 275 5.47 -31.72 -7.09
CA MET A 275 4.43 -31.88 -6.08
C MET A 275 5.01 -31.57 -4.69
N PRO A 276 4.22 -30.97 -3.79
CA PRO A 276 2.77 -30.75 -3.86
C PRO A 276 2.32 -29.42 -4.49
N ILE A 277 3.24 -28.52 -4.87
CA ILE A 277 2.87 -27.27 -5.56
C ILE A 277 2.34 -27.58 -6.97
N GLY A 278 3.07 -28.43 -7.69
CA GLY A 278 2.71 -28.90 -9.02
C GLY A 278 2.73 -27.80 -10.09
N ARG A 279 2.28 -28.16 -11.28
CA ARG A 279 2.03 -27.21 -12.36
C ARG A 279 0.72 -26.46 -12.13
N GLN A 280 0.78 -25.14 -12.16
CA GLN A 280 -0.38 -24.26 -12.02
C GLN A 280 -0.36 -23.14 -13.06
N GLU A 281 -1.55 -22.78 -13.50
CA GLU A 281 -1.79 -21.67 -14.42
C GLU A 281 -2.89 -20.80 -13.84
N ALA A 282 -2.73 -19.48 -13.94
CA ALA A 282 -3.72 -18.51 -13.52
C ALA A 282 -3.73 -17.33 -14.50
N SER A 283 -4.91 -16.75 -14.70
CA SER A 283 -5.12 -15.56 -15.51
C SER A 283 -5.91 -14.54 -14.72
N PHE A 284 -5.60 -13.26 -14.94
CA PHE A 284 -6.29 -12.14 -14.32
C PHE A 284 -6.48 -11.02 -15.35
N ILE A 285 -7.67 -10.42 -15.34
CA ILE A 285 -8.02 -9.26 -16.15
C ILE A 285 -8.59 -8.22 -15.18
N LEU A 286 -7.96 -7.05 -15.11
CA LEU A 286 -8.45 -5.97 -14.27
C LEU A 286 -9.59 -5.23 -14.97
N ASP A 287 -10.82 -5.68 -14.72
CA ASP A 287 -12.03 -4.97 -15.13
C ASP A 287 -12.53 -4.01 -14.04
N ASN A 288 -12.56 -4.48 -12.79
CA ASN A 288 -12.90 -3.69 -11.60
C ASN A 288 -12.31 -4.34 -10.32
N PRO A 289 -12.25 -3.62 -9.18
CA PRO A 289 -11.68 -4.14 -7.94
C PRO A 289 -12.33 -5.43 -7.40
N GLU A 290 -13.62 -5.67 -7.66
CA GLU A 290 -14.30 -6.88 -7.17
C GLU A 290 -13.75 -8.17 -7.79
N VAL A 291 -13.26 -8.10 -9.03
CA VAL A 291 -12.58 -9.25 -9.66
C VAL A 291 -11.34 -9.61 -8.87
N PHE A 292 -10.51 -8.63 -8.51
CA PHE A 292 -9.31 -8.86 -7.70
C PHE A 292 -9.66 -9.42 -6.31
N LYS A 293 -10.65 -8.84 -5.62
CA LYS A 293 -11.10 -9.30 -4.30
C LYS A 293 -11.54 -10.76 -4.30
N LYS A 294 -12.23 -11.19 -5.37
CA LYS A 294 -12.75 -12.55 -5.49
C LYS A 294 -11.67 -13.54 -5.93
N GLU A 295 -10.82 -13.14 -6.85
CA GLU A 295 -9.98 -14.07 -7.61
C GLU A 295 -8.50 -14.07 -7.22
N VAL A 296 -7.98 -12.98 -6.66
CA VAL A 296 -6.54 -12.82 -6.41
C VAL A 296 -6.26 -12.49 -4.95
N ALA A 297 -6.96 -11.52 -4.38
CA ALA A 297 -6.76 -11.07 -3.01
C ALA A 297 -6.74 -12.20 -1.96
N PRO A 298 -7.56 -13.27 -2.05
CA PRO A 298 -7.56 -14.34 -1.04
C PRO A 298 -6.39 -15.31 -1.16
N ALA A 299 -5.56 -15.24 -2.21
CA ALA A 299 -4.47 -16.18 -2.41
C ALA A 299 -3.31 -15.89 -1.45
N ARG A 300 -3.03 -16.83 -0.54
CA ARG A 300 -2.03 -16.67 0.51
C ARG A 300 -0.62 -16.96 0.02
N THR A 301 0.34 -16.32 0.66
CA THR A 301 1.76 -16.64 0.53
C THR A 301 2.05 -18.06 0.99
N TYR A 302 3.13 -18.62 0.48
CA TYR A 302 3.46 -20.03 0.68
C TYR A 302 4.98 -20.23 0.81
N GLY A 303 5.35 -21.31 1.49
CA GLY A 303 6.76 -21.65 1.71
C GLY A 303 6.94 -23.14 1.98
N SER A 304 8.14 -23.66 1.70
CA SER A 304 8.48 -25.05 2.00
C SER A 304 9.04 -25.18 3.41
N ILE A 305 8.68 -26.26 4.11
CA ILE A 305 9.33 -26.63 5.38
C ILE A 305 10.84 -26.80 5.22
N LYS A 306 11.29 -27.34 4.09
CA LYS A 306 12.74 -27.50 3.82
C LYS A 306 13.47 -26.17 3.82
N ASP A 307 12.85 -25.15 3.25
CA ASP A 307 13.41 -23.81 3.20
C ASP A 307 13.28 -23.06 4.53
N TYR A 308 12.35 -23.46 5.41
CA TYR A 308 12.09 -22.77 6.67
C TYR A 308 13.33 -22.69 7.56
N GLY A 309 14.05 -23.82 7.74
CA GLY A 309 15.27 -23.83 8.56
C GLY A 309 16.36 -22.90 8.00
N ARG A 310 16.56 -22.91 6.67
CA ARG A 310 17.51 -22.02 5.99
C ARG A 310 17.10 -20.54 6.13
N LEU A 311 15.81 -20.24 5.98
CA LEU A 311 15.29 -18.88 6.15
C LEU A 311 15.47 -18.39 7.60
N GLU A 312 15.22 -19.25 8.58
CA GLU A 312 15.40 -18.94 10.00
C GLU A 312 16.86 -18.67 10.35
N GLU A 313 17.81 -19.47 9.81
CA GLU A 313 19.25 -19.23 9.93
C GLU A 313 19.67 -17.87 9.33
N MET A 314 19.02 -17.44 8.25
CA MET A 314 19.18 -16.11 7.65
C MET A 314 18.46 -15.00 8.44
N GLY A 315 17.79 -15.33 9.54
CA GLY A 315 17.03 -14.42 10.37
C GLY A 315 15.66 -14.01 9.81
N LEU A 316 15.18 -14.69 8.77
CA LEU A 316 13.92 -14.49 8.07
C LEU A 316 12.86 -15.52 8.53
N ALA A 317 11.63 -15.38 8.04
CA ALA A 317 10.48 -16.26 8.30
C ALA A 317 10.09 -16.46 9.79
N LYS A 318 10.61 -15.60 10.69
CA LYS A 318 10.36 -15.68 12.15
C LYS A 318 8.90 -15.43 12.53
N GLY A 319 8.15 -14.73 11.68
CA GLY A 319 6.72 -14.48 11.81
C GLY A 319 5.84 -15.44 11.03
N GLY A 320 6.43 -16.41 10.32
CA GLY A 320 5.67 -17.49 9.68
C GLY A 320 4.92 -18.30 10.73
N ARG A 321 3.61 -18.44 10.54
CA ARG A 321 2.68 -19.18 11.39
C ARG A 321 1.76 -20.00 10.49
N LEU A 322 1.17 -21.06 11.05
CA LEU A 322 0.17 -21.87 10.34
C LEU A 322 -1.05 -21.06 9.87
N SER A 323 -1.30 -19.90 10.47
CA SER A 323 -2.42 -19.02 10.14
C SER A 323 -2.12 -18.02 9.02
N ASN A 324 -0.85 -17.80 8.63
CA ASN A 324 -0.46 -16.73 7.71
C ASN A 324 0.45 -17.15 6.55
N VAL A 325 0.80 -18.43 6.45
CA VAL A 325 1.55 -19.01 5.33
C VAL A 325 0.97 -20.38 5.00
N VAL A 326 0.82 -20.70 3.72
CA VAL A 326 0.57 -22.07 3.26
C VAL A 326 1.90 -22.83 3.26
N LEU A 327 2.05 -23.78 4.18
CA LEU A 327 3.25 -24.60 4.30
C LEU A 327 3.11 -25.88 3.50
N VAL A 328 4.16 -26.17 2.73
CA VAL A 328 4.28 -27.40 1.93
C VAL A 328 5.51 -28.20 2.35
N ASP A 329 5.38 -29.52 2.38
CA ASP A 329 6.52 -30.46 2.44
C ASP A 329 6.72 -31.12 1.08
N GLU A 330 7.39 -32.27 1.04
CA GLU A 330 7.64 -33.05 -0.19
C GLU A 330 6.39 -33.76 -0.73
N GLU A 331 5.37 -33.95 0.11
CA GLU A 331 4.24 -34.82 -0.18
C GLU A 331 2.93 -34.05 -0.30
N LYS A 332 2.71 -33.02 0.53
CA LYS A 332 1.42 -32.35 0.67
C LYS A 332 1.49 -30.92 1.22
N VAL A 333 0.35 -30.25 1.12
CA VAL A 333 0.05 -29.05 1.93
C VAL A 333 -0.23 -29.50 3.36
N ILE A 334 0.35 -28.82 4.34
CA ILE A 334 0.47 -29.35 5.71
C ILE A 334 -0.59 -28.78 6.63
N ASN A 335 -0.76 -27.46 6.60
CA ASN A 335 -1.44 -26.72 7.67
C ASN A 335 -2.85 -26.27 7.32
N THR A 336 -3.27 -26.39 6.05
CA THR A 336 -4.53 -25.81 5.57
C THR A 336 -4.97 -26.45 4.26
N SER A 337 -6.25 -26.29 3.91
CA SER A 337 -6.71 -26.51 2.53
C SER A 337 -6.44 -25.26 1.69
N LEU A 338 -6.22 -25.48 0.39
CA LEU A 338 -6.09 -24.35 -0.53
C LEU A 338 -7.45 -23.67 -0.74
N ARG A 339 -7.46 -22.34 -0.76
CA ARG A 339 -8.62 -21.50 -1.09
C ARG A 339 -8.98 -21.61 -2.56
N PHE A 340 -7.97 -21.89 -3.41
CA PHE A 340 -8.12 -22.14 -4.82
C PHE A 340 -7.27 -23.35 -5.22
N LYS A 341 -7.71 -24.12 -6.22
CA LYS A 341 -6.89 -25.21 -6.78
C LYS A 341 -5.52 -24.70 -7.28
N ASN A 342 -5.50 -23.46 -7.79
CA ASN A 342 -4.31 -22.76 -8.28
C ASN A 342 -3.89 -21.59 -7.37
N GLU A 343 -4.02 -21.73 -6.04
CA GLU A 343 -3.73 -20.65 -5.07
C GLU A 343 -2.29 -20.11 -5.19
N PHE A 344 -1.29 -20.97 -5.44
CA PHE A 344 0.10 -20.53 -5.56
C PHE A 344 0.31 -19.63 -6.79
N ALA A 345 -0.27 -20.00 -7.94
CA ALA A 345 -0.19 -19.16 -9.14
C ALA A 345 -0.94 -17.83 -8.98
N ARG A 346 -2.10 -17.84 -8.31
CA ARG A 346 -2.86 -16.62 -7.99
C ARG A 346 -2.09 -15.70 -7.04
N HIS A 347 -1.34 -16.25 -6.09
CA HIS A 347 -0.47 -15.47 -5.22
C HIS A 347 0.67 -14.80 -6.00
N LYS A 348 1.27 -15.47 -6.97
CA LYS A 348 2.27 -14.83 -7.84
C LYS A 348 1.68 -13.71 -8.71
N ILE A 349 0.41 -13.81 -9.10
CA ILE A 349 -0.31 -12.69 -9.73
C ILE A 349 -0.44 -11.52 -8.74
N LEU A 350 -0.82 -11.79 -7.48
CA LEU A 350 -0.89 -10.77 -6.43
C LEU A 350 0.46 -10.02 -6.28
N ASP A 351 1.57 -10.76 -6.20
CA ASP A 351 2.92 -10.17 -6.15
C ASP A 351 3.21 -9.27 -7.35
N ILE A 352 2.92 -9.75 -8.57
CA ILE A 352 3.15 -9.00 -9.82
C ILE A 352 2.33 -7.70 -9.83
N VAL A 353 1.06 -7.74 -9.42
CA VAL A 353 0.21 -6.54 -9.33
C VAL A 353 0.83 -5.51 -8.39
N GLY A 354 1.36 -5.95 -7.25
CA GLY A 354 2.01 -5.07 -6.27
C GLY A 354 3.32 -4.48 -6.76
N ASP A 355 4.23 -5.32 -7.25
CA ASP A 355 5.54 -4.89 -7.73
C ASP A 355 5.41 -3.90 -8.90
N LEU A 356 4.49 -4.16 -9.85
CA LEU A 356 4.24 -3.27 -10.99
C LEU A 356 3.87 -1.85 -10.59
N TYR A 357 3.26 -1.66 -9.41
CA TYR A 357 2.83 -0.36 -8.95
C TYR A 357 3.98 0.52 -8.45
N LEU A 358 5.21 -0.01 -8.35
CA LEU A 358 6.43 0.77 -8.13
C LEU A 358 6.82 1.67 -9.32
N LEU A 359 6.14 1.55 -10.45
CA LEU A 359 6.17 2.56 -11.53
C LEU A 359 5.38 3.83 -11.17
N GLY A 360 4.66 3.84 -10.04
CA GLY A 360 3.97 5.00 -9.48
C GLY A 360 2.63 5.37 -10.14
N ARG A 361 2.20 4.63 -11.16
CA ARG A 361 0.94 4.86 -11.89
C ARG A 361 0.36 3.52 -12.36
N PRO A 362 -0.96 3.41 -12.56
CA PRO A 362 -1.58 2.23 -13.17
C PRO A 362 -1.03 1.96 -14.57
N ILE A 363 -0.99 0.69 -14.98
CA ILE A 363 -0.41 0.27 -16.28
C ILE A 363 -1.53 -0.28 -17.18
N ARG A 364 -1.44 0.01 -18.49
CA ARG A 364 -2.21 -0.67 -19.54
C ARG A 364 -1.28 -1.50 -20.42
N GLY A 365 -1.38 -2.82 -20.29
CA GLY A 365 -0.52 -3.79 -20.96
C GLY A 365 -0.85 -5.22 -20.53
N GLY A 366 -0.48 -6.19 -21.37
CA GLY A 366 -0.68 -7.61 -21.10
C GLY A 366 0.61 -8.25 -20.62
N VAL A 367 0.59 -8.81 -19.41
CA VAL A 367 1.75 -9.46 -18.77
C VAL A 367 1.68 -10.96 -18.97
N THR A 368 2.77 -11.57 -19.46
CA THR A 368 2.96 -13.03 -19.43
C THR A 368 4.15 -13.36 -18.56
N ALA A 369 3.96 -14.21 -17.56
CA ALA A 369 4.96 -14.55 -16.57
C ALA A 369 5.06 -16.07 -16.38
N ARG A 370 6.29 -16.59 -16.33
CA ARG A 370 6.57 -17.99 -16.08
C ARG A 370 7.69 -18.14 -15.05
N MET A 371 7.41 -18.84 -13.95
CA MET A 371 8.39 -19.18 -12.90
C MET A 371 9.13 -17.97 -12.30
N THR A 372 8.52 -16.79 -12.29
CA THR A 372 9.14 -15.54 -11.83
C THR A 372 8.85 -15.19 -10.37
N GLY A 373 9.67 -14.33 -9.79
CA GLY A 373 9.41 -13.65 -8.53
C GLY A 373 9.72 -12.15 -8.61
N HIS A 374 9.86 -11.51 -7.46
CA HIS A 374 10.09 -10.07 -7.34
C HIS A 374 11.30 -9.59 -8.15
N ARG A 375 12.37 -10.39 -8.20
CA ARG A 375 13.57 -10.05 -8.97
C ARG A 375 13.26 -9.83 -10.45
N GLU A 376 12.59 -10.78 -11.10
CA GLU A 376 12.25 -10.65 -12.53
C GLU A 376 11.22 -9.55 -12.76
N ASN A 377 10.27 -9.36 -11.83
CA ASN A 377 9.30 -8.26 -11.87
C ASN A 377 10.05 -6.91 -11.91
N ILE A 378 10.91 -6.64 -10.93
CA ILE A 378 11.66 -5.38 -10.85
C ILE A 378 12.59 -5.18 -12.07
N LEU A 379 13.22 -6.25 -12.59
CA LEU A 379 14.00 -6.17 -13.82
C LEU A 379 13.16 -5.72 -15.02
N LEU A 380 11.92 -6.21 -15.15
CA LEU A 380 11.01 -5.75 -16.18
C LEU A 380 10.66 -4.28 -16.02
N LEU A 381 10.32 -3.86 -14.79
CA LEU A 381 9.98 -2.47 -14.49
C LEU A 381 11.12 -1.51 -14.83
N ARG A 382 12.38 -1.88 -14.54
CA ARG A 382 13.57 -1.08 -14.91
C ARG A 382 13.67 -0.91 -16.43
N LYS A 383 13.45 -1.97 -17.21
CA LYS A 383 13.45 -1.88 -18.68
C LYS A 383 12.36 -0.95 -19.22
N ILE A 384 11.16 -0.98 -18.63
CA ILE A 384 10.07 -0.06 -18.99
C ILE A 384 10.48 1.39 -18.67
N ALA A 385 11.02 1.63 -17.47
CA ALA A 385 11.39 2.96 -17.01
C ALA A 385 12.56 3.59 -17.81
N GLU A 386 13.56 2.80 -18.19
CA GLU A 386 14.69 3.25 -19.01
C GLU A 386 14.25 3.69 -20.40
N CYS A 387 13.37 2.91 -21.03
CA CYS A 387 12.96 3.17 -22.39
C CYS A 387 12.09 4.43 -22.52
N LYS A 388 11.26 4.73 -21.52
CA LYS A 388 10.42 5.92 -21.55
C LYS A 388 11.12 7.22 -21.13
N LYS A 389 12.38 7.15 -20.67
CA LYS A 389 13.25 8.33 -20.46
C LYS A 389 13.94 8.81 -21.74
N CYS A 390 13.92 7.99 -22.80
CA CYS A 390 14.42 8.29 -24.14
C CYS A 390 13.28 8.83 -25.01
#